data_AF-A0A4R8I075-F1
#
_entry.id   AF-A0A4R8I075-F1
#
_cell.length_a   1.000
_cell.length_b   1.000
_cell.length_c   1.000
_cell.angle_alpha   90.00
_cell.angle_beta   90.00
_cell.angle_gamma   90.00
#
_symmetry.space_group_name_H-M   'P 1'
#
loop_
_entity.id
_entity.type
_entity.pdbx_description
1 polymer ?
#
loop_
_entity_poly.entity_id
_entity_poly.type
_entity_poly.pdbx_seq_one_letter_code
_entity_poly.pdbx_strand_id
1 'polypeptide(L)'
;MKVRKVLLDLARVVADQAERDPVFAEQIAVALGLSDKHGESPAPKRAADAERPKNRRPAAVLDPIALAREGEATLRSRLSALSLDQLRDIVADYGMDHGKLVMKWKDVERVAGRIVELSLARAQKGDAFRSE
;
A
#
# COMPACT_ATOMS: atom_id res chain seq x y z
N MET A 1 47.73 -2.13 1.73
CA MET A 1 46.48 -1.51 2.23
C MET A 1 45.60 -2.59 2.83
N LYS A 2 44.98 -2.36 4.00
CA LYS A 2 44.11 -3.37 4.61
C LYS A 2 42.78 -3.37 3.86
N VAL A 3 42.51 -4.41 3.07
CA VAL A 3 41.30 -4.57 2.24
C VAL A 3 40.02 -4.26 3.03
N ARG A 4 39.97 -4.70 4.30
CA ARG A 4 38.88 -4.38 5.23
C ARG A 4 38.58 -2.89 5.37
N LYS A 5 39.62 -2.04 5.43
CA LYS A 5 39.45 -0.60 5.61
C LYS A 5 38.84 0.03 4.35
N VAL A 6 39.31 -0.38 3.17
CA VAL A 6 38.82 0.12 1.88
C VAL A 6 37.35 -0.22 1.67
N LEU A 7 36.93 -1.43 2.02
CA LEU A 7 35.52 -1.84 1.92
C LEU A 7 34.62 -1.04 2.88
N LEU A 8 35.08 -0.75 4.09
CA LEU A 8 34.33 0.07 5.05
C LEU A 8 34.20 1.51 4.57
N ASP A 9 35.28 2.09 4.04
CA ASP A 9 35.26 3.46 3.53
C ASP A 9 34.30 3.58 2.31
N LEU A 10 34.32 2.59 1.41
CA LEU A 10 33.37 2.52 0.29
C LEU A 10 31.92 2.38 0.75
N ALA A 11 31.65 1.46 1.68
CA ALA A 11 30.30 1.24 2.20
C ALA A 11 29.73 2.49 2.88
N ARG A 12 30.59 3.26 3.55
CA ARG A 12 30.20 4.49 4.24
C ARG A 12 29.77 5.58 3.27
N VAL A 13 30.53 5.79 2.18
CA VAL A 13 30.18 6.76 1.14
C VAL A 13 28.87 6.38 0.44
N VAL A 14 28.67 5.08 0.18
CA VAL A 14 27.43 4.57 -0.41
C VAL A 14 26.23 4.78 0.52
N ALA A 15 26.40 4.55 1.83
CA ALA A 15 25.35 4.79 2.83
C ALA A 15 24.98 6.29 2.93
N ASP A 16 25.97 7.17 3.03
CA ASP A 16 25.74 8.62 3.10
C ASP A 16 25.00 9.16 1.86
N GLN A 17 25.27 8.58 0.68
CA GLN A 17 24.58 8.95 -0.56
C GLN A 17 23.16 8.39 -0.62
N ALA A 18 22.91 7.18 -0.11
CA ALA A 18 21.57 6.60 -0.02
C ALA A 18 20.66 7.37 0.96
N GLU A 19 21.20 7.98 2.02
CA GLU A 19 20.42 8.83 2.92
C GLU A 19 20.01 10.16 2.28
N ARG A 20 20.81 10.69 1.36
CA ARG A 20 20.58 11.99 0.72
C ARG A 20 19.71 11.91 -0.53
N ASP A 21 19.71 10.76 -1.20
CA ASP A 21 18.97 10.53 -2.43
C ASP A 21 18.10 9.25 -2.33
N PRO A 22 16.78 9.40 -2.15
CA PRO A 22 15.89 8.26 -2.01
C PRO A 22 15.79 7.41 -3.30
N VAL A 23 16.00 8.00 -4.48
CA VAL A 23 16.00 7.25 -5.75
C VAL A 23 17.23 6.35 -5.84
N PHE A 24 18.37 6.86 -5.37
CA PHE A 24 19.61 6.08 -5.30
C PHE A 24 19.52 4.92 -4.29
N ALA A 25 18.84 5.13 -3.16
CA ALA A 25 18.58 4.07 -2.17
C ALA A 25 17.75 2.91 -2.77
N GLU A 26 16.70 3.22 -3.52
CA GLU A 26 15.89 2.20 -4.22
C GLU A 26 16.71 1.43 -5.25
N GLN A 27 17.55 2.12 -6.04
CA GLN A 27 18.43 1.47 -7.02
C GLN A 27 19.43 0.52 -6.37
N ILE A 28 20.00 0.89 -5.22
CA ILE A 28 20.89 0.02 -4.44
C ILE A 28 20.13 -1.19 -3.91
N ALA A 29 18.92 -0.99 -3.37
CA ALA A 29 18.10 -2.08 -2.86
C ALA A 29 17.76 -3.11 -3.96
N VAL A 30 17.44 -2.63 -5.17
CA VAL A 30 17.23 -3.49 -6.35
C VAL A 30 18.51 -4.21 -6.75
N ALA A 31 19.64 -3.50 -6.85
CA ALA A 31 20.91 -4.07 -7.29
C ALA A 31 21.48 -5.12 -6.32
N LEU A 32 21.27 -4.94 -5.02
CA LEU A 32 21.70 -5.89 -3.99
C LEU A 32 20.74 -7.07 -3.80
N GLY A 33 19.63 -7.12 -4.56
CA GLY A 33 18.59 -8.13 -4.38
C GLY A 33 17.88 -8.03 -3.03
N LEU A 34 18.06 -6.92 -2.31
CA LEU A 34 17.34 -6.58 -1.07
C LEU A 34 15.93 -6.08 -1.38
N SER A 35 15.67 -5.70 -2.64
CA SER A 35 14.31 -5.67 -3.19
C SER A 35 13.90 -7.08 -3.59
N ASP A 36 13.61 -7.91 -2.59
CA ASP A 36 12.46 -8.78 -2.73
C ASP A 36 11.28 -7.84 -3.08
N LYS A 37 10.74 -8.01 -4.30
CA LYS A 37 9.35 -7.66 -4.66
C LYS A 37 8.80 -6.45 -3.90
N HIS A 38 8.91 -5.24 -4.45
CA HIS A 38 8.13 -4.10 -3.94
C HIS A 38 6.63 -4.44 -4.00
N GLY A 39 6.13 -4.93 -2.87
CA GLY A 39 4.83 -5.56 -2.71
C GLY A 39 4.66 -6.21 -1.34
N GLU A 40 5.47 -5.86 -0.35
CA GLU A 40 5.25 -6.28 1.04
C GLU A 40 5.92 -5.28 1.98
N SER A 41 5.18 -4.22 2.35
CA SER A 41 5.42 -3.63 3.66
C SER A 41 4.81 -4.61 4.68
N PRO A 42 5.54 -5.03 5.72
CA PRO A 42 5.04 -6.03 6.66
C PRO A 42 3.92 -5.39 7.48
N ALA A 43 2.68 -5.59 7.04
CA ALA A 43 1.53 -5.49 7.91
C ALA A 43 1.69 -6.54 9.03
N PRO A 44 1.34 -6.22 10.29
CA PRO A 44 1.44 -7.17 11.37
C PRO A 44 0.57 -8.37 11.05
N LYS A 45 1.21 -9.55 10.98
CA LYS A 45 0.56 -10.85 10.85
C LYS A 45 -0.51 -10.97 11.95
N ARG A 46 -1.78 -10.94 11.55
CA ARG A 46 -2.83 -11.66 12.27
C ARG A 46 -3.44 -12.68 11.32
N ALA A 47 -3.24 -13.92 11.74
CA ALA A 47 -3.56 -15.18 11.09
C ALA A 47 -4.86 -15.18 10.28
N ALA A 48 -4.81 -15.75 9.09
CA ALA A 48 -5.33 -17.09 8.90
C ALA A 48 -4.99 -17.56 7.48
N ASP A 49 -4.15 -18.59 7.41
CA ASP A 49 -4.24 -19.61 6.37
C ASP A 49 -5.69 -20.05 6.20
N ALA A 50 -6.28 -19.66 5.09
CA ALA A 50 -7.44 -20.32 4.53
C ALA A 50 -7.28 -20.20 3.02
N GLU A 51 -6.97 -21.31 2.37
CA GLU A 51 -6.92 -21.46 0.91
C GLU A 51 -8.10 -20.70 0.28
N ARG A 52 -7.79 -19.59 -0.41
CA ARG A 52 -8.81 -18.72 -0.99
C ARG A 52 -9.49 -19.46 -2.15
N PRO A 53 -10.83 -19.54 -2.19
CA PRO A 53 -11.55 -20.19 -3.28
C PRO A 53 -11.27 -19.50 -4.61
N LYS A 54 -10.99 -20.32 -5.63
CA LYS A 54 -10.50 -20.03 -7.00
C LYS A 54 -11.39 -19.09 -7.85
N ASN A 55 -12.42 -18.48 -7.27
CA ASN A 55 -13.49 -17.74 -7.95
C ASN A 55 -13.64 -16.29 -7.45
N ARG A 56 -12.63 -15.74 -6.78
CA ARG A 56 -12.64 -14.34 -6.30
C ARG A 56 -12.03 -13.42 -7.35
N ARG A 57 -12.61 -12.21 -7.47
CA ARG A 57 -12.17 -11.12 -8.35
C ARG A 57 -10.68 -10.79 -8.14
N PRO A 58 -9.98 -10.23 -9.14
CA PRO A 58 -8.56 -9.93 -9.03
C PRO A 58 -8.27 -9.09 -7.79
N ALA A 59 -7.11 -9.35 -7.18
CA ALA A 59 -6.69 -8.67 -5.96
C ALA A 59 -6.70 -7.15 -6.17
N ALA A 60 -7.21 -6.42 -5.18
CA ALA A 60 -7.27 -4.97 -5.18
C ALA A 60 -5.89 -4.37 -5.49
N VAL A 61 -5.86 -3.51 -6.51
CA VAL A 61 -4.62 -2.88 -7.02
C VAL A 61 -4.00 -1.93 -6.00
N LEU A 62 -4.76 -1.48 -5.00
CA LEU A 62 -4.31 -0.56 -3.96
C LEU A 62 -4.94 -0.82 -2.59
N ASP A 63 -4.26 -0.36 -1.54
CA ASP A 63 -4.80 -0.25 -0.18
C ASP A 63 -5.35 1.17 0.07
N PRO A 64 -6.68 1.35 0.04
CA PRO A 64 -7.28 2.66 0.24
C PRO A 64 -7.17 3.15 1.70
N ILE A 65 -6.99 2.26 2.69
CA ILE A 65 -6.83 2.64 4.11
C ILE A 65 -5.41 3.15 4.36
N ALA A 66 -4.40 2.53 3.74
CA ALA A 66 -3.03 3.05 3.79
C ALA A 66 -2.93 4.43 3.13
N LEU A 67 -3.49 4.58 1.92
CA LEU A 67 -3.53 5.85 1.20
C LEU A 67 -4.32 6.94 1.94
N ALA A 68 -5.40 6.58 2.66
CA ALA A 68 -6.13 7.52 3.50
C ALA A 68 -5.27 8.13 4.62
N ARG A 69 -4.24 7.41 5.11
CA ARG A 69 -3.30 7.93 6.11
C ARG A 69 -2.29 8.91 5.52
N GLU A 70 -1.87 8.68 4.28
CA GLU A 70 -1.00 9.60 3.54
C GLU A 70 -1.75 10.91 3.20
N GLY A 71 -3.07 10.82 3.00
CA GLY A 71 -3.96 11.96 2.93
C GLY A 71 -5.13 11.75 1.97
N GLU A 72 -6.24 12.43 2.25
CA GLU A 72 -7.46 12.34 1.43
C GLU A 72 -7.21 12.73 -0.03
N ALA A 73 -6.42 13.77 -0.28
CA ALA A 73 -6.11 14.25 -1.63
C ALA A 73 -5.38 13.19 -2.47
N THR A 74 -4.41 12.49 -1.86
CA THR A 74 -3.66 11.41 -2.49
C THR A 74 -4.57 10.23 -2.81
N LEU A 75 -5.41 9.83 -1.84
CA LEU A 75 -6.39 8.77 -2.05
C LEU A 75 -7.35 9.11 -3.19
N ARG A 76 -7.91 10.33 -3.20
CA ARG A 76 -8.85 10.76 -4.24
C ARG A 76 -8.20 10.81 -5.62
N SER A 77 -6.97 11.30 -5.72
CA SER A 77 -6.20 11.31 -6.96
C SER A 77 -5.98 9.88 -7.49
N ARG A 78 -5.54 8.96 -6.62
CA ARG A 78 -5.33 7.55 -6.99
C ARG A 78 -6.63 6.86 -7.39
N LEU A 79 -7.75 7.14 -6.70
CA LEU A 79 -9.05 6.58 -7.03
C LEU A 79 -9.61 7.10 -8.35
N SER A 80 -9.33 8.36 -8.69
CA SER A 80 -9.76 8.98 -9.95
C SER A 80 -9.10 8.37 -11.19
N ALA A 81 -7.91 7.77 -11.02
CA ALA A 81 -7.18 7.10 -12.10
C ALA A 81 -7.68 5.67 -12.38
N LEU A 82 -8.65 5.16 -11.62
CA LEU A 82 -9.12 3.77 -11.71
C LEU A 82 -10.45 3.66 -12.44
N SER A 83 -10.70 2.48 -12.99
CA SER A 83 -11.99 2.14 -13.57
C SER A 83 -13.02 1.73 -12.50
N LEU A 84 -14.31 1.83 -12.86
CA LEU A 84 -15.42 1.41 -11.99
C LEU A 84 -15.25 -0.03 -11.46
N ASP A 85 -14.75 -0.93 -12.29
CA ASP A 85 -14.56 -2.33 -11.92
C ASP A 85 -13.42 -2.48 -10.90
N GLN A 86 -12.31 -1.76 -11.08
CA GLN A 86 -11.21 -1.74 -10.09
C GLN A 86 -11.67 -1.14 -8.75
N LEU A 87 -12.50 -0.09 -8.77
CA LEU A 87 -13.10 0.46 -7.55
C LEU A 87 -13.99 -0.57 -6.84
N ARG A 88 -14.77 -1.35 -7.58
CA ARG A 88 -15.59 -2.43 -7.02
C ARG A 88 -14.76 -3.58 -6.47
N ASP A 89 -13.63 -3.90 -7.09
CA ASP A 89 -12.71 -4.93 -6.59
C ASP A 89 -12.11 -4.52 -5.24
N ILE A 90 -11.71 -3.24 -5.09
CA ILE A 90 -11.26 -2.68 -3.81
C ILE A 90 -12.37 -2.76 -2.75
N VAL A 91 -13.61 -2.42 -3.13
CA VAL A 91 -14.76 -2.50 -2.22
C VAL A 91 -15.03 -3.94 -1.75
N ALA A 92 -14.88 -4.93 -2.65
CA ALA A 92 -15.04 -6.35 -2.32
C ALA A 92 -13.93 -6.88 -1.41
N ASP A 93 -12.69 -6.53 -1.70
CA ASP A 93 -11.51 -7.04 -1.00
C ASP A 93 -11.40 -6.45 0.41
N TYR A 94 -11.67 -5.15 0.56
CA TYR A 94 -11.65 -4.49 1.86
C TYR A 94 -12.99 -4.58 2.59
N GLY A 95 -14.01 -5.24 2.02
CA GLY A 95 -15.33 -5.39 2.65
C GLY A 95 -15.94 -4.03 3.01
N MET A 96 -15.89 -3.07 2.07
CA MET A 96 -16.39 -1.71 2.23
C MET A 96 -17.89 -1.56 1.87
N ASP A 97 -18.56 -2.66 1.54
CA ASP A 97 -19.97 -2.68 1.15
C ASP A 97 -20.83 -3.54 2.10
N HIS A 98 -21.01 -3.06 3.33
CA HIS A 98 -21.86 -3.73 4.33
C HIS A 98 -23.32 -3.89 3.87
N GLY A 99 -23.80 -3.00 2.99
CA GLY A 99 -25.17 -3.02 2.46
C GLY A 99 -25.33 -3.75 1.11
N LYS A 100 -24.25 -4.23 0.48
CA LYS A 100 -24.24 -4.73 -0.90
C LYS A 100 -24.85 -3.74 -1.92
N LEU A 101 -24.78 -2.44 -1.63
CA LEU A 101 -25.35 -1.37 -2.44
C LEU A 101 -24.31 -0.74 -3.37
N VAL A 102 -23.06 -0.65 -2.92
CA VAL A 102 -21.96 -0.03 -3.67
C VAL A 102 -21.71 -0.78 -4.97
N MET A 103 -21.83 -2.11 -4.95
CA MET A 103 -21.75 -2.95 -6.14
C MET A 103 -22.79 -2.64 -7.22
N LYS A 104 -23.94 -2.05 -6.85
CA LYS A 104 -25.02 -1.72 -7.79
C LYS A 104 -24.89 -0.33 -8.39
N TRP A 105 -23.99 0.50 -7.88
CA TRP A 105 -23.79 1.86 -8.38
C TRP A 105 -23.05 1.84 -9.72
N LYS A 106 -23.52 2.66 -10.67
CA LYS A 106 -22.90 2.85 -11.99
C LYS A 106 -21.99 4.09 -12.03
N ASP A 107 -22.12 4.96 -11.03
CA ASP A 107 -21.40 6.21 -10.92
C ASP A 107 -20.05 5.98 -10.24
N VAL A 108 -18.96 6.29 -10.97
CA VAL A 108 -17.58 6.13 -10.53
C VAL A 108 -17.27 7.04 -9.35
N GLU A 109 -17.68 8.30 -9.40
CA GLU A 109 -17.41 9.27 -8.33
C GLU A 109 -18.14 8.89 -7.05
N ARG A 110 -19.37 8.37 -7.18
CA ARG A 110 -20.15 7.91 -6.02
C ARG A 110 -19.47 6.73 -5.33
N VAL A 111 -18.94 5.76 -6.09
CA VAL A 111 -18.19 4.63 -5.53
C VAL A 111 -16.88 5.09 -4.90
N ALA A 112 -16.13 5.96 -5.59
CA ALA A 112 -14.88 6.52 -5.07
C ALA A 112 -15.10 7.30 -3.76
N GLY A 113 -16.12 8.14 -3.67
CA GLY A 113 -16.47 8.88 -2.46
C GLY A 113 -16.76 7.97 -1.27
N ARG A 114 -17.44 6.83 -1.51
CA ARG A 114 -17.69 5.83 -0.47
C ARG A 114 -16.44 5.13 0.01
N ILE A 115 -15.51 4.84 -0.89
CA ILE A 115 -14.19 4.28 -0.54
C ILE A 115 -13.43 5.28 0.33
N VAL A 116 -13.40 6.55 -0.04
CA VAL A 116 -12.74 7.62 0.74
C VAL A 116 -13.33 7.71 2.16
N GLU A 117 -14.65 7.84 2.27
CA GLU A 117 -15.36 7.93 3.56
C GLU A 117 -14.98 6.79 4.52
N LEU A 118 -15.08 5.54 4.03
CA LEU A 118 -14.80 4.36 4.83
C LEU A 118 -13.31 4.19 5.13
N SER A 119 -12.45 4.59 4.21
CA SER A 119 -11.00 4.51 4.39
C SER A 119 -10.52 5.48 5.44
N LEU A 120 -11.03 6.72 5.44
CA LEU A 120 -10.74 7.71 6.48
C LEU A 120 -11.27 7.24 7.85
N ALA A 121 -12.51 6.77 7.92
CA ALA A 121 -13.09 6.26 9.17
C ALA A 121 -12.28 5.08 9.76
N ARG A 122 -11.81 4.17 8.90
CA ARG A 122 -10.98 3.03 9.32
C ARG A 122 -9.54 3.41 9.63
N ALA A 123 -8.97 4.37 8.90
CA ALA A 123 -7.64 4.90 9.16
C ALA A 123 -7.59 5.57 10.54
N GLN A 124 -8.55 6.45 10.85
CA GLN A 124 -8.66 7.13 12.14
C GLN A 124 -8.86 6.14 13.30
N LYS A 125 -9.73 5.14 13.11
CA LYS A 125 -9.98 4.13 14.14
C LYS A 125 -8.75 3.25 14.39
N GLY A 126 -8.03 2.86 13.35
CA GLY A 126 -6.81 2.05 13.47
C GLY A 126 -5.59 2.80 14.00
N ASP A 127 -5.63 4.14 14.00
CA ASP A 127 -4.61 4.97 14.62
C ASP A 127 -4.74 4.97 16.16
N ALA A 128 -5.98 5.05 16.66
CA ALA A 128 -6.28 5.03 18.09
C ALA A 128 -5.81 3.75 18.84
N PHE A 129 -5.59 2.63 18.13
CA PHE A 129 -5.13 1.36 18.72
C PHE A 129 -3.62 1.10 18.56
N ARG A 130 -2.86 2.00 17.93
CA ARG A 130 -1.42 1.82 17.70
C ARG A 130 -0.53 2.62 18.64
N SER A 131 -1.11 3.45 19.49
CA SER A 131 -0.42 4.34 20.41
C SER A 131 -0.27 3.80 21.85
N GLU A 132 -0.54 2.50 22.08
CA GLU A 132 -0.30 1.79 23.35
C GLU A 132 0.89 0.83 23.27
#